data_AF-A0A7W8RY17-F1
#
_entry.id   AF-A0A7W8RY17-F1
#
_cell.length_a   1.000
_cell.length_b   1.000
_cell.length_c   1.000
_cell.angle_alpha   90.00
_cell.angle_beta   90.00
_cell.angle_gamma   90.00
#
_symmetry.space_group_name_H-M   'P 1'
#
loop_
_entity.id
_entity.type
_entity.pdbx_description
1 polymer ?
#
loop_
_entity_poly.entity_id
_entity_poly.type
_entity_poly.pdbx_seq_one_letter_code
_entity_poly.pdbx_strand_id
1 'polypeptide(L)'
;MRIRHFATCALLAALSSAAAAADDNACATLVGATNSSAAQSFSLRDGEPVDFVGGGKTVHGKLLVFSDGDVFRAYWQPDDSPEKYVLANAGADAVRLVSAAPRGTPAPAGQPGTAMRPQRVLSCPTL
;
A
#
# COMPACT_ATOMS: atom_id res chain seq x y z
N MET A 1 62.64 1.28 -30.86
CA MET A 1 61.73 0.20 -31.34
C MET A 1 61.34 -0.69 -30.17
N ARG A 2 60.11 -0.55 -29.66
CA ARG A 2 59.23 -1.64 -29.16
C ARG A 2 57.99 -1.03 -28.50
N ILE A 3 56.93 -0.96 -29.30
CA ILE A 3 55.56 -0.79 -28.88
C ILE A 3 55.10 -2.14 -28.31
N ARG A 4 54.49 -2.16 -27.13
CA ARG A 4 53.62 -3.24 -26.68
C ARG A 4 52.40 -2.65 -25.98
N HIS A 5 51.27 -2.76 -26.68
CA HIS A 5 49.92 -2.55 -26.15
C HIS A 5 49.55 -3.75 -25.29
N PHE A 6 48.97 -3.54 -24.10
CA PHE A 6 48.10 -4.53 -23.47
C PHE A 6 46.94 -3.85 -22.72
N ALA A 7 45.77 -3.97 -23.38
CA ALA A 7 44.45 -4.23 -22.84
C ALA A 7 43.93 -3.39 -21.65
N THR A 8 43.07 -2.45 -22.01
CA THR A 8 41.90 -1.97 -21.27
C THR A 8 41.16 -3.11 -20.54
N CYS A 9 40.92 -2.97 -19.24
CA CYS A 9 39.82 -3.65 -18.56
C CYS A 9 39.24 -2.69 -17.51
N ALA A 10 38.30 -1.86 -17.97
CA ALA A 10 37.43 -1.08 -17.10
C ALA A 10 36.43 -2.05 -16.43
N LEU A 11 36.58 -2.30 -15.14
CA LEU A 11 35.55 -2.94 -14.31
C LEU A 11 34.88 -1.85 -13.48
N LEU A 12 33.95 -1.13 -14.12
CA LEU A 12 32.90 -0.40 -13.43
C LEU A 12 31.92 -1.44 -12.88
N ALA A 13 32.15 -1.92 -11.66
CA ALA A 13 31.11 -2.59 -10.90
C ALA A 13 30.13 -1.51 -10.42
N ALA A 14 29.00 -1.45 -11.10
CA ALA A 14 27.91 -0.54 -10.80
C ALA A 14 27.48 -0.67 -9.34
N LEU A 15 27.48 0.47 -8.65
CA LEU A 15 26.67 0.67 -7.45
C LEU A 15 25.19 0.50 -7.84
N SER A 16 24.59 -0.60 -7.40
CA SER A 16 23.14 -0.69 -7.28
C SER A 16 22.82 -1.31 -5.93
N SER A 17 22.99 -0.50 -4.89
CA SER A 17 22.33 -0.71 -3.62
C SER A 17 20.82 -0.60 -3.83
N ALA A 18 20.17 -1.71 -4.20
CA ALA A 18 18.75 -1.85 -3.95
C ALA A 18 18.58 -2.23 -2.49
N ALA A 19 18.79 -1.23 -1.61
CA ALA A 19 18.23 -1.30 -0.27
C ALA A 19 16.71 -1.28 -0.47
N ALA A 20 16.10 -2.47 -0.53
CA ALA A 20 14.74 -2.63 -0.06
C ALA A 20 14.79 -2.26 1.42
N ALA A 21 14.66 -0.97 1.72
CA ALA A 21 14.35 -0.52 3.06
C ALA A 21 12.93 -1.03 3.35
N ALA A 22 12.84 -2.30 3.76
CA ALA A 22 11.80 -2.72 4.64
C ALA A 22 11.92 -1.78 5.84
N ASP A 23 11.03 -0.80 5.89
CA ASP A 23 10.85 0.04 7.06
C ASP A 23 10.43 -0.92 8.18
N ASP A 24 11.38 -1.29 9.05
CA ASP A 24 11.31 -2.43 10.00
C ASP A 24 10.10 -2.38 10.97
N ASN A 25 9.29 -1.31 10.90
CA ASN A 25 8.09 -1.09 11.70
C ASN A 25 6.76 -1.31 10.97
N ALA A 26 6.75 -1.63 9.66
CA ALA A 26 5.50 -1.90 8.94
C ALA A 26 5.07 -3.38 9.08
N CYS A 27 3.83 -3.62 9.49
CA CYS A 27 3.27 -4.96 9.66
C CYS A 27 2.85 -5.59 8.33
N ALA A 28 2.46 -4.76 7.37
CA ALA A 28 1.96 -5.16 6.06
C ALA A 28 1.95 -3.98 5.09
N THR A 29 1.44 -4.22 3.88
CA THR A 29 1.14 -3.20 2.88
C THR A 29 -0.29 -3.40 2.36
N LEU A 30 -1.05 -2.32 2.24
CA LEU A 30 -2.29 -2.29 1.45
C LEU A 30 -1.94 -2.07 -0.02
N VAL A 31 -2.39 -2.97 -0.89
CA VAL A 31 -2.15 -2.93 -2.35
C VAL A 31 -3.45 -3.15 -3.10
N GLY A 32 -3.55 -2.65 -4.33
CA GLY A 32 -4.69 -2.96 -5.20
C GLY A 32 -4.74 -4.46 -5.51
N ALA A 33 -5.91 -5.08 -5.34
CA ALA A 33 -6.08 -6.51 -5.58
C ALA A 33 -6.12 -6.78 -7.10
N THR A 34 -5.04 -7.34 -7.64
CA THR A 34 -4.98 -7.83 -9.03
C THR A 34 -4.18 -9.12 -9.09
N ASN A 35 -4.31 -9.89 -10.17
CA ASN A 35 -3.55 -11.15 -10.39
C ASN A 35 -2.05 -10.94 -10.65
N SER A 36 -1.48 -9.79 -10.27
CA SER A 36 -0.08 -9.41 -10.50
C SER A 36 0.74 -9.58 -9.23
N SER A 37 1.96 -10.10 -9.35
CA SER A 37 2.89 -10.30 -8.24
C SER A 37 3.57 -9.00 -7.74
N ALA A 38 3.32 -7.87 -8.39
CA ALA A 38 3.88 -6.57 -7.99
C ALA A 38 2.88 -5.77 -7.16
N ALA A 39 3.35 -5.05 -6.13
CA ALA A 39 2.52 -4.15 -5.33
C ALA A 39 1.88 -3.08 -6.23
N GLN A 40 0.54 -3.05 -6.27
CA GLN A 40 -0.23 -2.15 -7.14
C GLN A 40 -0.81 -0.95 -6.39
N SER A 41 -0.90 0.17 -7.10
CA SER A 41 -1.75 1.30 -6.71
C SER A 41 -3.23 0.89 -6.69
N PHE A 42 -4.03 1.62 -5.93
CA PHE A 42 -5.48 1.47 -5.87
C PHE A 42 -6.17 2.83 -5.84
N SER A 43 -7.45 2.89 -6.17
CA SER A 43 -8.23 4.13 -6.13
C SER A 43 -8.97 4.28 -4.80
N LEU A 44 -8.89 5.45 -4.16
CA LEU A 44 -9.64 5.76 -2.96
C LEU A 44 -11.12 5.98 -3.32
N ARG A 45 -11.88 4.89 -3.46
CA ARG A 45 -13.32 4.90 -3.75
C ARG A 45 -14.00 3.72 -3.08
N ASP A 46 -15.30 3.85 -2.85
CA ASP A 46 -16.11 2.77 -2.30
C ASP A 46 -16.07 1.52 -3.21
N GLY A 47 -15.92 0.35 -2.60
CA GLY A 47 -15.84 -0.93 -3.28
C GLY A 47 -14.50 -1.26 -3.94
N GLU A 48 -13.48 -0.39 -3.86
CA GLU A 48 -12.17 -0.68 -4.43
C GLU A 48 -11.56 -1.95 -3.81
N PRO A 49 -11.21 -2.99 -4.59
CA PRO A 49 -10.52 -4.17 -4.09
C PRO A 49 -9.11 -3.82 -3.61
N VAL A 50 -8.83 -4.08 -2.33
CA VAL A 50 -7.54 -3.78 -1.70
C VAL A 50 -7.15 -4.93 -0.79
N ASP A 51 -5.98 -5.48 -1.04
CA ASP A 51 -5.42 -6.58 -0.27
C ASP A 51 -4.47 -6.06 0.82
N PHE A 52 -4.54 -6.69 1.99
CA PHE A 52 -3.56 -6.53 3.06
C PHE A 52 -2.50 -7.64 2.93
N VAL A 53 -1.27 -7.29 2.55
CA VAL A 53 -0.18 -8.23 2.28
C VAL A 53 0.93 -8.05 3.32
N GLY A 54 1.16 -9.07 4.14
CA GLY A 54 2.17 -9.02 5.21
C GLY A 54 2.28 -10.34 5.97
N GLY A 55 3.41 -10.58 6.62
CA GLY A 55 3.62 -11.80 7.42
C GLY A 55 3.47 -13.11 6.65
N GLY A 56 3.75 -13.11 5.34
CA GLY A 56 3.61 -14.28 4.47
C GLY A 56 2.16 -14.63 4.09
N LYS A 57 1.19 -13.77 4.41
CA LYS A 57 -0.22 -13.94 4.03
C LYS A 57 -0.76 -12.74 3.26
N THR A 58 -1.82 -13.01 2.49
CA THR A 58 -2.67 -12.00 1.87
C THR A 58 -4.06 -12.12 2.46
N VAL A 59 -4.62 -11.01 2.92
CA VAL A 59 -6.02 -10.91 3.35
C VAL A 59 -6.75 -10.03 2.34
N HIS A 60 -7.74 -10.60 1.68
CA HIS A 60 -8.57 -9.90 0.70
C HIS A 60 -9.57 -8.98 1.39
N GLY A 61 -9.81 -7.84 0.77
CA GLY A 61 -10.78 -6.88 1.26
C GLY A 61 -11.08 -5.79 0.26
N LYS A 62 -11.80 -4.79 0.76
CA LYS A 62 -12.24 -3.65 -0.04
C LYS A 62 -12.22 -2.37 0.76
N LEU A 63 -12.15 -1.25 0.05
CA LEU A 63 -12.39 0.05 0.64
C LEU A 63 -13.87 0.32 0.78
N LEU A 64 -14.22 0.90 1.92
CA LEU A 64 -15.48 1.59 2.13
C LEU A 64 -15.17 3.07 2.31
N VAL A 65 -15.90 3.94 1.61
CA VAL A 65 -15.63 5.39 1.67
C VAL A 65 -16.89 6.13 2.08
N PHE A 66 -16.74 7.00 3.07
CA PHE A 66 -17.81 7.81 3.64
C PHE A 66 -17.48 9.29 3.53
N SER A 67 -18.47 10.12 3.24
CA SER A 67 -18.40 11.57 3.37
C SER A 67 -18.83 11.97 4.79
N ASP A 68 -17.99 12.74 5.46
CA ASP A 68 -18.21 13.35 6.77
C ASP A 68 -17.97 14.85 6.65
N GLY A 69 -19.00 15.57 6.19
CA GLY A 69 -18.85 16.96 5.76
C GLY A 69 -17.94 17.05 4.53
N ASP A 70 -16.96 17.94 4.58
CA ASP A 70 -16.00 18.17 3.49
C ASP A 70 -14.86 17.14 3.42
N VAL A 71 -14.88 16.13 4.29
CA VAL A 71 -13.81 15.12 4.40
C VAL A 71 -14.32 13.76 3.95
N PHE A 72 -13.53 13.07 3.13
CA PHE A 72 -13.73 11.64 2.86
C PHE A 72 -12.97 10.80 3.88
N ARG A 73 -13.67 9.85 4.51
CA ARG A 73 -13.09 8.85 5.41
C ARG A 73 -13.09 7.50 4.72
N ALA A 74 -11.91 6.93 4.57
CA ALA A 74 -11.74 5.60 4.04
C ALA A 74 -11.58 4.58 5.17
N TYR A 75 -12.24 3.46 5.00
CA TYR A 75 -12.12 2.27 5.82
C TYR A 75 -11.71 1.11 4.92
N TRP A 76 -10.96 0.17 5.46
CA TRP A 76 -10.71 -1.12 4.83
C TRP A 76 -11.47 -2.20 5.60
N GLN A 77 -12.12 -3.08 4.86
CA GLN A 77 -12.88 -4.20 5.40
C GLN A 77 -12.40 -5.51 4.74
N PRO A 78 -11.95 -6.51 5.52
CA PRO A 78 -11.72 -7.86 5.00
C PRO A 78 -13.02 -8.47 4.47
N ASP A 79 -12.96 -9.24 3.37
CA ASP A 79 -14.18 -9.71 2.69
C ASP A 79 -15.11 -10.56 3.56
N ASP A 80 -14.54 -11.39 4.44
CA ASP A 80 -15.29 -12.29 5.33
C ASP A 80 -15.41 -11.76 6.77
N SER A 81 -15.20 -10.46 6.99
CA SER A 81 -15.23 -9.85 8.33
C SER A 81 -16.20 -8.67 8.41
N PRO A 82 -17.00 -8.56 9.49
CA PRO A 82 -17.79 -7.36 9.73
C PRO A 82 -16.92 -6.16 10.19
N GLU A 83 -15.69 -6.43 10.62
CA GLU A 83 -14.76 -5.48 11.21
C GLU A 83 -14.30 -4.46 10.17
N LYS A 84 -14.22 -3.19 10.56
CA LYS A 84 -13.84 -2.09 9.66
C LYS A 84 -12.72 -1.30 10.29
N TYR A 85 -11.68 -1.10 9.51
CA TYR A 85 -10.50 -0.39 9.95
C TYR A 85 -10.40 0.95 9.26
N VAL A 86 -10.49 2.06 9.99
CA VAL A 86 -10.22 3.38 9.39
C VAL A 86 -8.77 3.44 8.93
N LEU A 87 -8.54 4.00 7.74
CA LEU A 87 -7.20 4.33 7.26
C LEU A 87 -6.78 5.66 7.91
N ALA A 88 -6.18 5.58 9.09
CA ALA A 88 -5.62 6.75 9.75
C ALA A 88 -4.27 7.11 9.10
N ASN A 89 -4.21 8.25 8.40
CA ASN A 89 -3.00 8.73 7.74
C ASN A 89 -1.82 8.79 8.73
N ALA A 90 -0.70 8.17 8.36
CA ALA A 90 0.55 8.15 9.11
C ALA A 90 1.76 8.56 8.25
N GLY A 91 1.52 9.13 7.06
CA GLY A 91 2.53 9.49 6.09
C GLY A 91 1.96 9.55 4.66
N ALA A 92 2.79 9.93 3.69
CA ALA A 92 2.38 10.04 2.29
C ALA A 92 1.98 8.68 1.68
N ASP A 93 2.58 7.60 2.19
CA ASP A 93 2.41 6.22 1.74
C ASP A 93 2.30 5.27 2.94
N ALA A 94 1.75 5.76 4.05
CA ALA A 94 1.63 5.00 5.29
C ALA A 94 0.32 5.31 6.02
N VAL A 95 -0.28 4.26 6.58
CA VAL A 95 -1.51 4.33 7.36
C VAL A 95 -1.39 3.48 8.62
N ARG A 96 -2.25 3.78 9.60
CA ARG A 96 -2.60 2.87 10.69
C ARG A 96 -4.03 2.39 10.46
N LEU A 97 -4.22 1.08 10.47
CA LEU A 97 -5.54 0.47 10.54
C LEU A 97 -6.00 0.46 11.99
N VAL A 98 -7.12 1.12 12.26
CA VAL A 98 -7.74 1.23 13.59
C VAL A 98 -9.19 0.76 13.49
N SER A 99 -9.55 -0.27 14.27
CA SER A 99 -10.93 -0.76 14.38
C SER A 99 -11.84 0.38 14.82
N ALA A 100 -12.85 0.70 14.01
CA ALA A 100 -13.80 1.76 14.28
C ALA A 100 -15.09 1.60 13.47
N ALA A 101 -16.21 2.00 14.08
CA ALA A 101 -17.46 2.16 13.35
C ALA A 101 -17.31 3.26 12.27
N PRO A 102 -17.90 3.08 11.07
CA PRO A 102 -17.93 4.12 10.06
C PRO A 102 -18.60 5.40 10.56
N ARG A 103 -18.02 6.54 10.17
CA ARG A 103 -18.59 7.86 10.42
C ARG A 103 -18.91 8.54 9.09
N GLY A 104 -20.06 9.21 9.05
CA GLY A 104 -20.56 9.88 7.86
C GLY A 104 -21.55 9.03 7.07
N THR A 105 -21.84 9.45 5.85
CA THR A 105 -22.72 8.75 4.90
C THR A 105 -21.89 8.14 3.78
N PRO A 106 -22.31 7.02 3.14
CA PRO A 106 -21.59 6.46 2.00
C PRO A 106 -21.28 7.53 0.95
N ALA A 107 -20.04 7.53 0.46
CA ALA A 107 -19.62 8.47 -0.56
C ALA A 107 -20.33 8.19 -1.89
N PRO A 108 -20.59 9.21 -2.72
CA PRO A 108 -21.08 9.00 -4.08
C PRO A 108 -20.14 8.07 -4.86
N ALA A 109 -20.71 7.28 -5.77
CA ALA A 109 -19.97 6.28 -6.54
C ALA A 109 -18.74 6.89 -7.21
N GLY A 110 -17.58 6.25 -7.01
CA GLY A 110 -16.31 6.66 -7.60
C GLY A 110 -15.61 7.84 -6.91
N GLN A 111 -16.20 8.45 -5.87
CA GLN A 111 -15.57 9.55 -5.12
C GLN A 111 -14.83 9.04 -3.86
N PRO A 112 -13.71 9.68 -3.46
CA PRO A 112 -13.01 10.75 -4.18
C PRO A 112 -12.24 10.28 -5.42
N GLY A 113 -12.00 8.97 -5.57
CA GLY A 113 -11.37 8.39 -6.75
C GLY A 113 -9.87 8.66 -6.88
N THR A 114 -9.26 9.28 -5.87
CA THR A 114 -7.82 9.60 -5.85
C THR A 114 -6.98 8.34 -5.96
N ALA A 115 -6.02 8.31 -6.89
CA ALA A 115 -5.07 7.21 -6.99
C ALA A 115 -4.09 7.23 -5.80
N MET A 116 -4.02 6.10 -5.10
CA MET A 116 -3.14 5.85 -3.97
C MET A 116 -2.01 4.94 -4.41
N ARG A 117 -0.77 5.27 -4.01
CA ARG A 117 0.32 4.30 -4.02
C ARG A 117 0.04 3.19 -2.99
N PRO A 118 0.70 2.02 -3.08
CA PRO A 118 0.72 1.06 -1.98
C PRO A 118 0.96 1.76 -0.63
N GLN A 119 0.19 1.40 0.39
CA GLN A 119 0.25 2.05 1.70
C GLN A 119 0.88 1.09 2.71
N ARG A 120 2.00 1.46 3.33
CA ARG A 120 2.56 0.72 4.47
C ARG A 120 1.59 0.77 5.64
N VAL A 121 1.36 -0.36 6.29
CA VAL A 121 0.51 -0.43 7.48
C VAL A 121 1.38 -0.49 8.73
N LEU A 122 1.34 0.57 9.53
CA LEU A 122 2.16 0.72 10.74
C LEU A 122 1.45 0.21 12.02
N SER A 123 0.31 -0.45 11.86
CA SER A 123 -0.38 -1.19 12.93
C SER A 123 -0.51 -2.66 12.53
N CYS A 124 -0.54 -3.55 13.52
CA CYS A 124 -0.65 -5.00 13.33
C CYS A 124 -2.04 -5.48 13.80
N PRO A 125 -3.13 -5.24 13.05
CA PRO A 125 -4.43 -5.77 13.42
C PRO A 125 -4.42 -7.30 13.38
N THR A 126 -5.22 -7.93 14.25
CA THR A 126 -5.42 -9.39 14.24
C THR A 126 -6.45 -9.71 13.18
N LEU A 127 -5.98 -10.17 12.01
CA LEU A 127 -6.75 -10.48 10.80
C LEU A 127 -6.72 -11.98 10.47
#